data_AF-A0A1J3HWT1-F1
#
_entry.id   AF-A0A1J3HWT1-F1
#
_cell.length_a   1.000
_cell.length_b   1.000
_cell.length_c   1.000
_cell.angle_alpha   90.00
_cell.angle_beta   90.00
_cell.angle_gamma   90.00
#
_symmetry.space_group_name_H-M   'P 1'
#
loop_
_entity.id
_entity.type
_entity.pdbx_description
1 polymer ?
#
loop_
_entity_poly.entity_id
_entity_poly.type
_entity_poly.pdbx_seq_one_letter_code
_entity_poly.pdbx_strand_id
1 'polypeptide(L)'
;LWSKLGTKLLFSTTCHPQTDGQTEVVNRTLGTLLRTLVKKNLRTWEECLPHLEFAYNHAVHSASKFSPFQIVYGFNPTSPLDLMPLPLSERTSIDGKQKAELVQKIHEKVQKNIEEKTKKYVEQANKGRRNV
;
A
#
# COMPACT_ATOMS: atom_id res chain seq x y z
N LEU A 1 -15.47 14.01 20.05
CA LEU A 1 -14.10 14.24 19.54
C LEU A 1 -14.06 14.13 18.01
N TRP A 2 -14.32 12.96 17.43
CA TRP A 2 -14.28 12.71 15.98
C TRP A 2 -15.20 13.62 15.14
N SER A 3 -16.42 13.88 15.60
CA SER A 3 -17.33 14.82 14.94
C SER A 3 -16.81 16.27 14.91
N LYS A 4 -15.99 16.67 15.89
CA LYS A 4 -15.35 18.00 15.91
C LYS A 4 -14.21 18.11 14.89
N LEU A 5 -13.64 16.98 14.46
CA LEU A 5 -12.63 16.91 13.41
C LEU A 5 -13.24 16.61 12.02
N GLY A 6 -14.57 16.64 11.90
CA GLY A 6 -15.26 16.30 10.64
C GLY A 6 -15.14 14.83 10.24
N THR A 7 -14.72 13.95 11.15
CA THR A 7 -14.52 12.52 10.88
C THR A 7 -15.75 11.71 11.26
N LYS A 8 -16.21 10.84 10.35
CA LYS A 8 -17.26 9.86 10.61
C LYS A 8 -16.63 8.52 10.98
N LEU A 9 -17.01 7.99 12.15
CA LEU A 9 -16.65 6.63 12.55
C LEU A 9 -17.48 5.62 11.77
N LEU A 10 -16.79 4.68 11.12
CA LEU A 10 -17.39 3.51 10.51
C LEU A 10 -16.96 2.30 11.35
N PHE A 11 -17.92 1.55 11.85
CA PHE A 11 -17.66 0.36 12.67
C PHE A 11 -17.81 -0.89 11.80
N SER A 12 -16.87 -1.81 11.89
CA SER A 12 -17.03 -3.16 11.36
C SER A 12 -17.99 -3.94 12.28
N THR A 13 -18.84 -4.77 11.69
CA THR A 13 -19.68 -5.70 12.46
C THR A 13 -18.98 -7.05 12.61
N THR A 14 -19.16 -7.69 13.76
CA THR A 14 -18.66 -9.04 13.99
C THR A 14 -19.24 -9.98 12.93
N CYS A 15 -18.38 -10.74 12.24
CA CYS A 15 -18.74 -11.69 11.18
C CYS A 15 -19.04 -11.12 9.78
N HIS A 16 -18.73 -9.85 9.49
CA HIS A 16 -18.77 -9.32 8.11
C HIS A 16 -17.40 -8.82 7.62
N PRO A 17 -16.51 -9.73 7.15
CA PRO A 17 -15.14 -9.40 6.73
C PRO A 17 -15.05 -8.49 5.49
N GLN A 18 -16.18 -8.18 4.83
CA GLN A 18 -16.20 -7.33 3.64
C GLN A 18 -15.92 -5.85 3.94
N THR A 19 -16.11 -5.37 5.18
CA THR A 19 -15.95 -3.95 5.51
C THR A 19 -14.50 -3.55 5.79
N ASP A 20 -13.71 -4.42 6.43
CA ASP A 20 -12.32 -4.10 6.85
C ASP A 20 -11.25 -5.06 6.30
N GLY A 21 -11.62 -5.91 5.33
CA GLY A 21 -10.73 -6.96 4.81
C GLY A 21 -9.42 -6.43 4.19
N GLN A 22 -9.40 -5.22 3.64
CA GLN A 22 -8.17 -4.62 3.11
C GLN A 22 -7.18 -4.32 4.24
N THR A 23 -7.62 -3.67 5.30
CA THR A 23 -6.81 -3.38 6.48
C THR A 23 -6.32 -4.67 7.13
N GLU A 24 -7.17 -5.69 7.22
CA GLU A 24 -6.78 -7.01 7.75
C GLU A 24 -5.66 -7.67 6.93
N VAL A 25 -5.73 -7.61 5.60
CA VAL A 25 -4.68 -8.15 4.70
C VAL A 25 -3.37 -7.39 4.86
N VAL A 26 -3.44 -6.05 4.97
CA VAL A 26 -2.28 -5.21 5.22
C VAL A 26 -1.66 -5.56 6.58
N ASN A 27 -2.45 -5.59 7.64
CA ASN A 27 -2.00 -5.91 9.00
C ASN A 27 -1.35 -7.31 9.07
N ARG A 28 -1.89 -8.29 8.35
CA ARG A 28 -1.29 -9.63 8.25
C ARG A 28 0.08 -9.61 7.58
N THR A 29 0.22 -8.83 6.51
CA THR A 29 1.50 -8.65 5.79
C THR A 29 2.53 -7.97 6.69
N LEU A 30 2.16 -6.84 7.31
CA LEU A 30 3.03 -6.11 8.23
C LEU A 30 3.45 -6.98 9.43
N GLY A 31 2.52 -7.71 10.04
CA GLY A 31 2.84 -8.64 11.12
C GLY A 31 3.79 -9.75 10.70
N THR A 32 3.72 -10.22 9.46
CA THR A 32 4.64 -11.22 8.91
C THR A 32 6.04 -10.62 8.71
N LEU A 33 6.13 -9.44 8.11
CA LEU A 33 7.39 -8.72 7.97
C LEU A 33 8.03 -8.45 9.34
N LEU A 34 7.25 -8.02 10.33
CA LEU A 34 7.75 -7.73 11.67
C LEU A 34 8.35 -8.99 12.32
N ARG A 35 7.66 -10.13 12.21
CA ARG A 35 8.19 -11.42 12.70
C ARG A 35 9.53 -11.79 12.07
N THR A 36 9.73 -11.48 10.79
CA THR A 36 11.01 -11.76 10.10
C THR A 36 12.16 -10.87 10.59
N LEU A 37 11.87 -9.61 10.96
CA LEU A 37 12.87 -8.65 11.41
C LEU A 37 13.26 -8.84 12.88
N VAL A 38 12.26 -9.05 13.75
CA VAL A 38 12.45 -9.16 15.21
C VAL A 38 13.15 -10.47 15.62
N LYS A 39 13.06 -11.51 14.78
CA LYS A 39 13.71 -12.82 14.98
C LYS A 39 13.55 -13.35 16.41
N LYS A 40 14.62 -13.33 17.22
CA LYS A 40 14.66 -13.88 18.59
C LYS A 40 14.48 -12.84 19.70
N ASN A 41 14.64 -11.54 19.42
CA ASN A 41 14.59 -10.49 20.44
C ASN A 41 13.34 -9.64 20.30
N LEU A 42 12.28 -10.02 20.99
CA LEU A 42 10.99 -9.30 20.96
C LEU A 42 11.07 -7.87 21.49
N ARG A 43 12.15 -7.46 22.18
CA ARG A 43 12.29 -6.10 22.72
C ARG A 43 12.67 -5.05 21.67
N THR A 44 13.20 -5.46 20.51
CA THR A 44 13.66 -4.53 19.46
C THR A 44 12.60 -4.25 18.39
N TRP A 45 11.33 -4.60 18.65
CA TRP A 45 10.26 -4.46 17.66
C TRP A 45 10.00 -3.00 17.28
N GLU A 46 10.10 -2.07 18.23
CA GLU A 46 9.92 -0.63 18.01
C GLU A 46 10.98 -0.08 17.05
N GLU A 47 12.23 -0.50 17.22
CA GLU A 47 13.36 -0.13 16.34
C GLU A 47 13.19 -0.68 14.92
N CYS A 48 12.43 -1.76 14.76
CA CYS A 48 12.13 -2.36 13.45
C CYS A 48 11.02 -1.60 12.70
N LEU A 49 10.16 -0.83 13.37
CA LEU A 49 8.98 -0.22 12.76
C LEU A 49 9.33 0.74 11.60
N PRO A 50 10.29 1.68 11.74
CA PRO A 50 10.59 2.61 10.64
C PRO A 50 11.12 1.88 9.40
N HIS A 51 11.95 0.85 9.61
CA HIS A 51 12.50 0.02 8.53
C HIS A 51 11.40 -0.76 7.81
N LEU A 52 10.46 -1.31 8.58
CA LEU A 52 9.33 -2.07 8.07
C LEU A 52 8.35 -1.19 7.30
N GLU A 53 8.01 -0.02 7.84
CA GLU A 53 7.16 0.97 7.16
C GLU A 53 7.79 1.38 5.83
N PHE A 54 9.08 1.75 5.85
CA PHE A 54 9.79 2.16 4.65
C PHE A 54 9.80 1.04 3.61
N ALA A 55 10.17 -0.19 3.99
CA ALA A 55 10.20 -1.31 3.08
C ALA A 55 8.82 -1.61 2.47
N TYR A 56 7.77 -1.58 3.28
CA TYR A 56 6.40 -1.83 2.82
C TYR A 56 5.89 -0.74 1.86
N ASN A 57 6.15 0.52 2.18
CA ASN A 57 5.72 1.67 1.39
C ASN A 57 6.55 1.88 0.12
N HIS A 58 7.78 1.37 0.08
CA HIS A 58 8.65 1.42 -1.09
C HIS A 58 8.41 0.26 -2.08
N ALA A 59 7.99 -0.90 -1.59
CA ALA A 59 7.72 -2.07 -2.43
C ALA A 59 6.53 -1.85 -3.37
N VAL A 60 6.63 -2.35 -4.60
CA VAL A 60 5.53 -2.33 -5.57
C VAL A 60 4.51 -3.39 -5.23
N HIS A 61 3.24 -3.01 -5.10
CA HIS A 61 2.17 -3.94 -4.76
C HIS A 61 1.54 -4.56 -6.01
N SER A 62 1.20 -5.85 -5.94
CA SER A 62 0.72 -6.61 -7.09
C SER A 62 -0.67 -6.17 -7.60
N ALA A 63 -1.49 -5.62 -6.71
CA ALA A 63 -2.85 -5.15 -6.99
C ALA A 63 -2.84 -3.78 -7.68
N SER A 64 -2.11 -2.80 -7.12
CA SER A 64 -2.01 -1.45 -7.66
C SER A 64 -1.02 -1.33 -8.82
N LYS A 65 0.03 -2.17 -8.85
CA LYS A 65 1.23 -2.06 -9.71
C LYS A 65 2.12 -0.85 -9.40
N PHE A 66 1.87 -0.16 -8.28
CA PHE A 66 2.65 0.96 -7.78
C PHE A 66 3.01 0.73 -6.32
N SER A 67 4.03 1.41 -5.83
CA SER A 67 4.31 1.46 -4.39
C SER A 67 3.39 2.47 -3.68
N PRO A 68 3.07 2.28 -2.39
CA PRO A 68 2.34 3.29 -1.62
C PRO A 68 2.99 4.68 -1.67
N PHE A 69 4.32 4.77 -1.61
CA PHE A 69 5.03 6.05 -1.74
C PHE A 69 4.77 6.74 -3.09
N GLN A 70 4.79 6.00 -4.20
CA GLN A 70 4.45 6.56 -5.51
C GLN A 70 3.01 7.06 -5.57
N ILE A 71 2.08 6.34 -4.95
CA ILE A 71 0.65 6.72 -4.96
C ILE A 71 0.42 8.01 -4.16
N VAL A 72 1.07 8.15 -3.01
CA VAL A 72 0.86 9.30 -2.11
C VAL A 72 1.67 10.52 -2.55
N TYR A 73 2.95 10.33 -2.87
CA TYR A 73 3.90 11.42 -3.11
C TYR A 73 4.24 11.65 -4.58
N GLY A 74 3.88 10.72 -5.46
CA GLY A 74 4.23 10.74 -6.88
C GLY A 74 5.65 10.23 -7.17
N PHE A 75 6.42 9.82 -6.16
CA PHE A 75 7.78 9.30 -6.31
C PHE A 75 8.14 8.33 -5.17
N ASN A 76 9.18 7.52 -5.38
CA ASN A 76 9.79 6.73 -4.30
C ASN A 76 10.97 7.50 -3.69
N PRO A 77 11.01 7.67 -2.35
CA PRO A 77 12.19 8.19 -1.66
C PRO A 77 13.43 7.35 -1.98
N THR A 78 14.60 7.99 -1.96
CA THR A 78 15.88 7.31 -2.15
C THR A 78 16.10 6.29 -1.03
N SER A 79 16.30 5.04 -1.42
CA SER A 79 16.72 3.96 -0.53
C SER A 79 18.25 3.87 -0.48
N PRO A 80 18.85 3.21 0.52
CA PRO A 80 20.29 2.98 0.56
C PRO A 80 20.85 2.29 -0.70
N LEU A 81 20.05 1.47 -1.38
CA LEU A 81 20.44 0.83 -2.64
C LEU A 81 20.59 1.84 -3.78
N ASP A 82 19.79 2.91 -3.77
CA ASP A 82 19.86 3.98 -4.76
C ASP A 82 21.08 4.91 -4.53
N LEU A 83 21.76 4.80 -3.39
CA LEU A 83 22.99 5.56 -3.11
C LEU A 83 24.25 4.83 -3.59
N MET A 84 24.11 3.60 -4.09
CA MET A 84 25.21 2.89 -4.73
C MET A 84 25.67 3.67 -5.97
N PRO A 85 26.98 3.78 -6.26
CA PRO A 85 27.51 4.54 -7.40
C PRO A 85 27.16 3.85 -8.72
N LEU A 86 25.90 3.92 -9.09
CA LEU A 86 25.34 3.54 -10.38
C LEU A 86 25.01 4.85 -11.12
N PRO A 87 24.99 4.86 -12.46
CA PRO A 87 24.51 6.01 -13.20
C PRO A 87 23.07 6.29 -12.79
N LEU A 88 22.90 7.30 -11.92
CA LEU A 88 21.61 7.72 -11.41
C LEU A 88 20.81 8.29 -12.57
N SER A 89 19.54 7.90 -12.68
CA SER A 89 18.61 8.66 -13.51
C SER A 89 18.52 10.06 -12.93
N GLU A 90 18.73 11.08 -13.77
CA GLU A 90 18.59 12.47 -13.35
C GLU A 90 17.20 12.68 -12.75
N ARG A 91 17.15 13.06 -11.47
CA ARG A 91 15.92 13.56 -10.87
C ARG A 91 15.75 15.00 -11.35
N THR A 92 15.10 15.16 -12.50
CA THR A 92 14.74 16.49 -12.99
C THR A 92 13.70 17.09 -12.05
N SER A 93 13.93 18.33 -11.59
CA SER A 93 12.91 19.10 -10.87
C SER A 93 11.75 19.40 -11.82
N ILE A 94 10.66 18.63 -11.70
CA ILE A 94 9.43 18.87 -12.45
C ILE A 94 8.65 20.03 -11.84
N ASP A 95 7.99 20.82 -12.69
CA ASP A 95 7.10 21.88 -12.25
C ASP A 95 5.93 21.32 -11.41
N GLY A 96 5.41 22.12 -10.48
CA GLY A 96 4.34 21.71 -9.56
C GLY A 96 3.07 21.27 -10.28
N LYS A 97 2.72 21.93 -11.39
CA LYS A 97 1.55 21.55 -12.20
C LYS A 97 1.76 20.20 -12.88
N GLN A 98 2.94 19.99 -13.46
CA GLN A 98 3.29 18.70 -14.10
C GLN A 98 3.29 17.55 -13.07
N LYS A 99 3.75 17.81 -11.85
CA LYS A 99 3.70 16.83 -10.76
C LYS A 99 2.26 16.47 -10.38
N ALA A 100 1.38 17.46 -10.28
CA ALA A 100 -0.03 17.21 -9.98
C ALA A 100 -0.72 16.35 -11.07
N GLU A 101 -0.48 16.68 -12.34
CA GLU A 101 -1.00 15.90 -13.48
C GLU A 101 -0.45 14.47 -13.49
N LEU A 102 0.82 14.27 -13.13
CA LEU A 102 1.42 12.95 -13.00
C LEU A 102 0.74 12.13 -11.90
N VAL A 103 0.53 12.73 -10.72
CA VAL A 103 -0.14 12.05 -9.59
C VAL A 103 -1.58 11.67 -9.96
N GLN A 104 -2.33 12.54 -10.64
CA GLN A 104 -3.66 12.20 -11.13
C GLN A 104 -3.64 10.99 -12.07
N LYS A 105 -2.70 10.96 -13.03
CA LYS A 105 -2.54 9.80 -13.93
C LYS A 105 -2.15 8.52 -13.18
N ILE A 106 -1.35 8.63 -12.12
CA ILE A 106 -1.03 7.47 -11.25
C ILE A 106 -2.32 6.98 -10.58
N HIS A 107 -3.12 7.87 -10.00
CA HIS A 107 -4.37 7.51 -9.33
C HIS A 107 -5.37 6.84 -10.27
N GLU A 108 -5.56 7.36 -11.47
CA GLU A 108 -6.42 6.75 -12.49
C GLU A 108 -5.97 5.31 -12.84
N LYS A 109 -4.67 5.10 -13.03
CA LYS A 109 -4.12 3.78 -13.32
C LYS A 109 -4.27 2.82 -12.14
N VAL A 110 -3.99 3.29 -10.93
CA VAL A 110 -4.13 2.50 -9.69
C VAL A 110 -5.57 2.05 -9.52
N GLN A 111 -6.53 2.95 -9.69
CA GLN A 111 -7.96 2.64 -9.59
C GLN A 111 -8.34 1.55 -10.59
N LYS A 112 -7.99 1.72 -11.87
CA LYS A 112 -8.25 0.73 -12.91
C LYS A 112 -7.63 -0.63 -12.58
N ASN A 113 -6.39 -0.66 -12.12
CA ASN A 113 -5.69 -1.90 -11.77
C ASN A 113 -6.38 -2.63 -10.60
N ILE A 114 -6.80 -1.90 -9.57
CA ILE A 114 -7.52 -2.45 -8.41
C ILE A 114 -8.88 -3.00 -8.84
N GLU A 115 -9.63 -2.26 -9.67
CA GLU A 115 -10.92 -2.72 -10.19
C GLU A 115 -10.80 -4.00 -11.01
N GLU A 116 -9.83 -4.06 -11.94
CA GLU A 116 -9.55 -5.25 -12.75
C GLU A 116 -9.15 -6.45 -11.86
N LYS A 117 -8.31 -6.21 -10.85
CA LYS A 117 -7.92 -7.25 -9.90
C LYS A 117 -9.11 -7.74 -9.07
N THR A 118 -9.94 -6.82 -8.60
CA THR A 118 -11.14 -7.14 -7.81
C THR A 118 -12.12 -7.97 -8.64
N LYS A 119 -12.37 -7.60 -9.91
CA LYS A 119 -13.20 -8.37 -10.85
C LYS A 119 -12.67 -9.80 -11.00
N LYS A 120 -11.37 -9.97 -11.24
CA LYS A 120 -10.74 -11.29 -11.34
C LYS A 120 -10.89 -12.12 -10.05
N TYR A 121 -10.75 -11.49 -8.88
CA TYR A 121 -10.97 -12.18 -7.60
C TYR A 121 -12.43 -12.64 -7.44
N VAL A 122 -13.40 -11.80 -7.81
CA VAL A 122 -14.83 -12.14 -7.78
C VAL A 122 -15.16 -13.27 -8.74
N GLU A 123 -14.65 -13.23 -9.97
CA GLU A 123 -14.82 -14.30 -10.97
C GLU A 123 -14.26 -15.63 -10.46
N GLN A 124 -13.06 -15.63 -9.88
CA GLN A 124 -12.45 -16.82 -9.31
C GLN A 124 -13.24 -17.37 -8.13
N ALA A 125 -13.67 -16.50 -7.21
CA ALA A 125 -14.49 -16.91 -6.05
C ALA A 125 -15.84 -17.50 -6.47
N ASN A 126 -16.44 -17.00 -7.57
CA ASN A 126 -17.72 -17.45 -8.07
C ASN A 126 -17.65 -18.68 -8.99
N LYS A 127 -16.45 -19.12 -9.41
CA LYS A 127 -16.26 -20.23 -10.36
C LYS A 127 -16.87 -21.58 -9.93
N GLY A 128 -17.13 -21.76 -8.64
CA GLY A 128 -17.78 -22.96 -8.08
C GLY A 128 -19.20 -22.75 -7.53
N ARG A 129 -19.77 -21.54 -7.67
CA ARG A 129 -21.07 -21.20 -7.08
C ARG A 129 -22.18 -21.60 -8.05
N ARG A 130 -22.94 -22.66 -7.74
CA ARG A 130 -24.15 -23.02 -8.49
C ARG A 130 -25.16 -21.87 -8.36
N ASN A 131 -25.66 -21.38 -9.50
CA ASN A 131 -26.85 -20.54 -9.52
C ASN A 131 -28.01 -21.41 -8.98
N VAL A 132 -28.58 -21.03 -7.85
CA VAL A 132 -29.83 -21.57 -7.31
C VAL A 132 -30.95 -20.70 -7.81
#